data_AF-A0A8I2ZIR2-F1
#
_entry.id   AF-A0A8I2ZIR2-F1
#
_cell.length_a   1.000
_cell.length_b   1.000
_cell.length_c   1.000
_cell.angle_alpha   90.00
_cell.angle_beta   90.00
_cell.angle_gamma   90.00
#
_symmetry.space_group_name_H-M   'P 1'
#
loop_
_entity.id
_entity.type
_entity.pdbx_description
1 polymer ?
#
loop_
_entity_poly.entity_id
_entity_poly.type
_entity_poly.pdbx_seq_one_letter_code
_entity_poly.pdbx_strand_id
1 'polypeptide(L)'
;MRASHFAAALVGAFAAPGLAWNTDIHQQIGFAAEKFLSPAAKAILSEILEPESGASLGRIGAWADAHRGTPEGRHTTTWHWINPADQPPGAWADAHRGTPEGRHTTTWHWINPADQPPSFCNVHYNRDCTSGGCIVSALANETQILKSCIRSVKDGKLVGGANATCANAAKFITHFIMDIAQPMHVTGIARGGNDIPVVFGGVTTNLHAIWDGRIVYSLAGNVTGFPNTTIQPFFSDMVDRIRADTYFVPTRDWLSCTDPSTPLACPLEWARDANQWNCDYAFSQNTNASDLRTSGYAEGAWPIAELQIAKAVLRIATWFNKLADCNFKDREVILDPWPMKAWLGGPNAGN
;
A
#
# COMPACT_ATOMS: atom_id res chain seq x y z
N MET A 1 -49.03 18.79 34.11
CA MET A 1 -47.57 18.54 34.18
C MET A 1 -47.20 17.66 32.98
N ARG A 2 -46.40 18.16 32.04
CA ARG A 2 -45.99 17.42 30.83
C ARG A 2 -44.85 16.48 31.20
N ALA A 3 -45.02 15.19 30.96
CA ALA A 3 -43.96 14.19 31.09
C ALA A 3 -43.08 14.26 29.84
N SER A 4 -41.82 14.65 30.00
CA SER A 4 -40.82 14.65 28.94
C SER A 4 -40.10 13.30 28.94
N HIS A 5 -40.31 12.52 27.89
CA HIS A 5 -39.50 11.33 27.60
C HIS A 5 -38.09 11.77 27.16
N PHE A 6 -37.07 11.39 27.91
CA PHE A 6 -35.68 11.46 27.46
C PHE A 6 -35.42 10.29 26.51
N ALA A 7 -35.38 10.56 25.21
CA ALA A 7 -34.83 9.64 24.24
C ALA A 7 -33.30 9.71 24.31
N ALA A 8 -32.65 8.60 24.67
CA ALA A 8 -31.21 8.45 24.62
C ALA A 8 -30.75 8.47 23.15
N ALA A 9 -29.96 9.47 22.77
CA ALA A 9 -29.26 9.47 21.49
C ALA A 9 -27.97 8.63 21.64
N LEU A 10 -28.03 7.37 21.20
CA LEU A 10 -26.83 6.58 20.92
C LEU A 10 -26.13 7.19 19.71
N VAL A 11 -25.09 7.98 19.95
CA VAL A 11 -24.15 8.39 18.91
C VAL A 11 -23.30 7.16 18.57
N GLY A 12 -23.71 6.42 17.54
CA GLY A 12 -22.89 5.40 16.93
C GLY A 12 -21.67 6.07 16.29
N ALA A 13 -20.47 5.80 16.82
CA ALA A 13 -19.24 6.12 16.12
C ALA A 13 -19.16 5.25 14.86
N PHE A 14 -19.46 5.84 13.71
CA PHE A 14 -19.20 5.19 12.43
C PHE A 14 -17.67 5.12 12.25
N ALA A 15 -17.11 3.92 12.39
CA ALA A 15 -15.75 3.65 11.94
C ALA A 15 -15.73 3.80 10.41
N ALA A 16 -14.95 4.75 9.89
CA ALA A 16 -14.73 4.90 8.47
C ALA A 16 -14.11 3.59 7.92
N PRO A 17 -14.53 3.10 6.75
CA PRO A 17 -13.93 1.92 6.13
C PRO A 17 -12.44 2.19 5.86
N GLY A 18 -11.59 1.31 6.39
CA GLY A 18 -10.13 1.44 6.46
C GLY A 18 -9.46 1.75 5.12
N LEU A 19 -8.59 2.77 5.15
CA LEU A 19 -7.68 3.11 4.07
C LEU A 19 -6.42 2.28 4.28
N ALA A 20 -6.06 1.40 3.35
CA ALA A 20 -4.80 0.70 3.43
C ALA A 20 -3.68 1.72 3.36
N TRP A 21 -2.77 1.75 4.34
CA TRP A 21 -1.89 2.86 4.68
C TRP A 21 -2.51 4.28 4.51
N ASN A 22 -2.18 5.24 5.38
CA ASN A 22 -2.72 6.58 5.17
C ASN A 22 -2.29 7.17 3.80
N THR A 23 -3.16 8.00 3.20
CA THR A 23 -2.98 8.55 1.84
C THR A 23 -1.60 9.18 1.60
N ASP A 24 -1.07 9.85 2.61
CA ASP A 24 0.25 10.49 2.56
C ASP A 24 1.38 9.45 2.55
N ILE A 25 1.23 8.33 3.26
CA ILE A 25 2.16 7.19 3.21
C ILE A 25 2.14 6.55 1.83
N HIS A 26 0.98 6.31 1.22
CA HIS A 26 0.89 5.82 -0.18
C HIS A 26 1.69 6.67 -1.15
N GLN A 27 1.56 8.00 -1.04
CA GLN A 27 2.30 8.94 -1.88
C GLN A 27 3.81 8.82 -1.66
N GLN A 28 4.24 8.73 -0.40
CA GLN A 28 5.65 8.57 -0.06
C GLN A 28 6.23 7.25 -0.59
N ILE A 29 5.49 6.14 -0.51
CA ILE A 29 5.89 4.85 -1.09
C ILE A 29 6.01 4.98 -2.61
N GLY A 30 5.07 5.65 -3.26
CA GLY A 30 5.15 5.93 -4.71
C GLY A 30 6.39 6.74 -5.08
N PHE A 31 6.68 7.84 -4.36
CA PHE A 31 7.89 8.64 -4.58
C PHE A 31 9.18 7.85 -4.35
N ALA A 32 9.20 6.96 -3.34
CA ALA A 32 10.33 6.08 -3.09
C ALA A 32 10.52 5.05 -4.22
N ALA A 33 9.42 4.45 -4.71
CA ALA A 33 9.45 3.48 -5.82
C ALA A 33 10.00 4.10 -7.12
N GLU A 34 9.69 5.36 -7.40
CA GLU A 34 10.23 6.10 -8.56
C GLU A 34 11.76 6.15 -8.61
N LYS A 35 12.43 6.08 -7.44
CA LYS A 35 13.90 6.07 -7.34
C LYS A 35 14.54 4.78 -7.87
N PHE A 36 13.73 3.73 -8.10
CA PHE A 36 14.15 2.43 -8.61
C PHE A 36 13.60 2.08 -10.00
N LEU A 37 12.77 2.96 -10.59
CA LEU A 37 12.25 2.77 -11.94
C LEU A 37 13.35 2.93 -13.01
N SER A 38 13.38 2.00 -13.96
CA SER A 38 14.24 2.03 -15.14
C SER A 38 13.83 3.15 -16.10
N PRO A 39 14.74 3.62 -16.98
CA PRO A 39 14.38 4.59 -18.01
C PRO A 39 13.22 4.12 -18.91
N ALA A 40 13.18 2.82 -19.24
CA ALA A 40 12.11 2.23 -20.04
C ALA A 40 10.75 2.28 -19.32
N ALA A 41 10.72 1.94 -18.03
CA ALA A 41 9.50 2.02 -17.23
C ALA A 41 9.01 3.46 -17.10
N LYS A 42 9.92 4.42 -16.86
CA LYS A 42 9.57 5.85 -16.81
C LYS A 42 8.97 6.35 -18.13
N ALA A 43 9.59 5.99 -19.26
CA ALA A 43 9.07 6.38 -20.58
C ALA A 43 7.66 5.83 -20.82
N ILE A 44 7.43 4.56 -20.48
CA ILE A 44 6.11 3.93 -20.60
C ILE A 44 5.07 4.60 -19.68
N LEU A 45 5.43 4.87 -18.43
CA LEU A 45 4.52 5.51 -17.48
C LEU A 45 4.13 6.93 -17.94
N SER A 46 5.04 7.68 -18.58
CA SER A 46 4.73 8.99 -19.17
C SER A 46 3.71 8.93 -20.30
N GLU A 47 3.60 7.81 -21.02
CA GLU A 47 2.60 7.63 -22.08
C GLU A 47 1.27 7.07 -21.56
N ILE A 48 1.30 6.40 -20.41
CA ILE A 48 0.13 5.74 -19.80
C ILE A 48 -0.62 6.66 -18.84
N LEU A 49 0.11 7.41 -18.01
CA LEU A 49 -0.48 8.27 -16.99
C LEU A 49 -0.87 9.63 -17.58
N GLU A 50 -1.85 10.28 -16.95
CA GLU A 50 -2.29 11.61 -17.35
C GLU A 50 -1.13 12.63 -17.21
N PRO A 51 -0.95 13.58 -18.15
CA PRO A 51 0.16 14.54 -18.10
C PRO A 51 0.30 15.29 -16.78
N GLU A 52 -0.81 15.60 -16.12
CA GLU A 52 -0.88 16.32 -14.85
C GLU A 52 -0.30 15.52 -13.68
N SER A 53 -0.24 14.19 -13.81
CA SER A 53 0.47 13.33 -12.86
C SER A 53 1.99 13.54 -12.92
N GLY A 54 2.53 14.09 -14.01
CA GLY A 54 3.96 14.18 -14.26
C GLY A 54 4.66 12.81 -14.30
N ALA A 55 3.92 11.76 -14.68
CA ALA A 55 4.37 10.36 -14.65
C ALA A 55 4.85 9.88 -13.26
N SER A 56 4.35 10.50 -12.18
CA SER A 56 4.77 10.21 -10.81
C SER A 56 3.85 9.19 -10.14
N LEU A 57 4.43 8.05 -9.75
CA LEU A 57 3.78 7.05 -8.91
C LEU A 57 3.33 7.63 -7.55
N GLY A 58 4.12 8.52 -6.97
CA GLY A 58 3.77 9.20 -5.72
C GLY A 58 2.56 10.10 -5.88
N ARG A 59 2.51 10.93 -6.94
CA ARG A 59 1.34 11.78 -7.20
C ARG A 59 0.10 10.95 -7.48
N ILE A 60 0.17 9.92 -8.32
CA ILE A 60 -1.00 9.09 -8.63
C ILE A 60 -1.52 8.28 -7.44
N GLY A 61 -0.69 8.06 -6.41
CA GLY A 61 -1.11 7.51 -5.13
C GLY A 61 -2.23 8.32 -4.47
N ALA A 62 -2.33 9.63 -4.70
CA ALA A 62 -3.38 10.50 -4.15
C ALA A 62 -4.00 11.48 -5.17
N TRP A 63 -3.77 11.23 -6.46
CA TRP A 63 -3.98 12.24 -7.52
C TRP A 63 -5.44 12.63 -7.73
N ALA A 64 -6.40 11.74 -7.44
CA ALA A 64 -7.83 12.08 -7.56
C ALA A 64 -8.19 13.33 -6.77
N ASP A 65 -7.52 13.54 -5.65
CA ASP A 65 -7.99 14.49 -4.66
C ASP A 65 -7.26 15.82 -4.67
N ALA A 66 -6.01 15.84 -5.15
CA ALA A 66 -5.25 17.07 -5.35
C ALA A 66 -5.65 17.80 -6.63
N HIS A 67 -5.96 17.09 -7.72
CA HIS A 67 -6.17 17.71 -9.03
C HIS A 67 -7.52 18.46 -9.14
N ARG A 68 -8.60 17.96 -8.53
CA ARG A 68 -9.92 18.62 -8.50
C ARG A 68 -9.92 20.01 -7.83
N GLY A 69 -8.91 20.29 -7.00
CA GLY A 69 -8.77 21.54 -6.27
C GLY A 69 -8.24 22.70 -7.12
N THR A 70 -7.74 22.44 -8.34
CA THR A 70 -7.21 23.48 -9.23
C THR A 70 -8.26 23.97 -10.23
N PRO A 71 -8.17 25.23 -10.74
CA PRO A 71 -9.01 25.72 -11.83
C PRO A 71 -8.97 24.83 -13.07
N GLU A 72 -7.81 24.25 -13.35
CA GLU A 72 -7.55 23.36 -14.48
C GLU A 72 -8.19 22.00 -14.29
N GLY A 73 -8.17 21.40 -13.09
CA GLY A 73 -8.75 20.08 -12.80
C GLY A 73 -10.24 20.09 -12.47
N ARG A 74 -10.92 21.24 -12.51
CA ARG A 74 -12.36 21.37 -12.23
C ARG A 74 -13.25 20.64 -13.26
N HIS A 75 -12.72 20.30 -14.44
CA HIS A 75 -13.46 19.52 -15.43
C HIS A 75 -13.35 17.99 -15.21
N THR A 76 -12.41 17.53 -14.37
CA THR A 76 -12.29 16.11 -14.01
C THR A 76 -13.30 15.73 -12.92
N THR A 77 -14.06 16.68 -12.36
CA THR A 77 -15.04 16.48 -11.27
C THR A 77 -16.05 15.35 -11.51
N THR A 78 -16.44 15.06 -12.75
CA THR A 78 -17.35 13.95 -13.08
C THR A 78 -16.70 12.57 -13.01
N TRP A 79 -15.36 12.49 -12.94
CA TRP A 79 -14.63 11.24 -12.74
C TRP A 79 -14.36 11.02 -11.22
N HIS A 80 -14.87 11.92 -10.34
CA HIS A 80 -14.47 12.11 -8.94
C HIS A 80 -15.67 12.46 -8.01
N TRP A 81 -16.63 11.56 -7.79
CA TRP A 81 -17.67 11.76 -6.78
C TRP A 81 -17.15 11.60 -5.33
N ILE A 82 -16.47 12.60 -4.76
CA ILE A 82 -16.30 12.76 -3.29
C ILE A 82 -16.37 14.24 -2.90
N ASN A 83 -17.33 14.61 -2.04
CA ASN A 83 -17.50 15.96 -1.49
C ASN A 83 -16.56 16.15 -0.26
N PRO A 84 -15.70 17.19 -0.20
CA PRO A 84 -14.64 17.31 0.83
C PRO A 84 -15.08 17.88 2.20
N ALA A 85 -16.38 17.95 2.50
CA ALA A 85 -16.82 18.58 3.75
C ALA A 85 -16.60 17.73 5.02
N ASP A 86 -16.35 16.42 4.90
CA ASP A 86 -16.19 15.52 6.04
C ASP A 86 -14.93 14.62 5.88
N GLN A 87 -13.75 15.14 6.29
CA GLN A 87 -12.47 14.42 6.47
C GLN A 87 -11.77 13.91 5.18
N PRO A 88 -10.42 13.98 5.09
CA PRO A 88 -9.69 14.09 3.83
C PRO A 88 -9.66 12.79 3.04
N PRO A 89 -9.52 12.88 1.71
CA PRO A 89 -9.79 11.76 0.82
C PRO A 89 -8.59 10.80 0.71
N GLY A 90 -8.91 9.52 0.54
CA GLY A 90 -7.99 8.38 0.49
C GLY A 90 -6.97 8.44 -0.64
N ALA A 91 -6.15 7.41 -0.78
CA ALA A 91 -5.43 7.19 -2.04
C ALA A 91 -6.44 7.06 -3.20
N TRP A 92 -6.05 7.31 -4.45
CA TRP A 92 -6.99 7.37 -5.60
C TRP A 92 -7.90 6.12 -5.66
N ALA A 93 -7.35 4.93 -5.42
CA ALA A 93 -8.11 3.68 -5.45
C ALA A 93 -9.12 3.58 -4.28
N ASP A 94 -8.75 4.01 -3.07
CA ASP A 94 -9.65 4.06 -1.92
C ASP A 94 -10.80 5.05 -2.14
N ALA A 95 -10.51 6.18 -2.78
CA ALA A 95 -11.52 7.15 -3.17
C ALA A 95 -12.44 6.54 -4.26
N HIS A 96 -11.86 5.86 -5.25
CA HIS A 96 -12.60 5.26 -6.36
C HIS A 96 -13.62 4.22 -5.89
N ARG A 97 -13.27 3.33 -4.94
CA ARG A 97 -14.22 2.34 -4.41
C ARG A 97 -15.43 2.96 -3.70
N GLY A 98 -15.34 4.23 -3.29
CA GLY A 98 -16.43 4.99 -2.69
C GLY A 98 -17.45 5.53 -3.71
N THR A 99 -17.11 5.57 -5.00
CA THR A 99 -17.99 6.10 -6.05
C THR A 99 -18.98 5.05 -6.55
N PRO A 100 -20.10 5.45 -7.19
CA PRO A 100 -21.01 4.50 -7.85
C PRO A 100 -20.30 3.63 -8.88
N GLU A 101 -19.37 4.20 -9.65
CA GLU A 101 -18.63 3.52 -10.71
C GLU A 101 -17.62 2.52 -10.13
N GLY A 102 -16.90 2.90 -9.08
CA GLY A 102 -15.83 2.08 -8.49
C GLY A 102 -16.29 1.13 -7.38
N ARG A 103 -17.56 1.15 -6.97
CA ARG A 103 -18.07 0.28 -5.88
C ARG A 103 -17.75 -1.21 -6.03
N HIS A 104 -17.63 -1.70 -7.26
CA HIS A 104 -17.26 -3.08 -7.53
C HIS A 104 -15.82 -3.42 -7.10
N THR A 105 -14.97 -2.42 -6.94
CA THR A 105 -13.56 -2.54 -6.53
C THR A 105 -13.37 -2.59 -5.02
N THR A 106 -14.43 -2.45 -4.21
CA THR A 106 -14.31 -2.40 -2.73
C THR A 106 -13.52 -3.59 -2.17
N THR A 107 -13.84 -4.81 -2.62
CA THR A 107 -13.17 -6.03 -2.12
C THR A 107 -11.74 -6.21 -2.62
N TRP A 108 -11.28 -5.37 -3.56
CA TRP A 108 -9.97 -5.50 -4.20
C TRP A 108 -8.82 -4.98 -3.34
N HIS A 109 -9.09 -4.38 -2.18
CA HIS A 109 -8.07 -3.80 -1.30
C HIS A 109 -7.59 -4.77 -0.22
N TRP A 110 -8.17 -5.98 -0.14
CA TRP A 110 -7.78 -6.96 0.86
C TRP A 110 -7.98 -8.40 0.36
N ILE A 111 -7.49 -9.35 1.14
CA ILE A 111 -7.89 -10.75 1.09
C ILE A 111 -8.07 -11.23 2.53
N ASN A 112 -9.18 -11.94 2.79
CA ASN A 112 -9.56 -12.34 4.15
C ASN A 112 -9.31 -13.84 4.31
N PRO A 113 -8.11 -14.25 4.75
CA PRO A 113 -7.85 -15.65 5.00
C PRO A 113 -8.75 -16.23 6.09
N ALA A 114 -9.19 -17.46 5.87
CA ALA A 114 -9.82 -18.28 6.90
C ALA A 114 -8.75 -18.94 7.79
N ASP A 115 -7.93 -18.10 8.43
CA ASP A 115 -6.89 -18.48 9.38
C ASP A 115 -7.28 -18.17 10.84
N GLN A 116 -6.38 -18.45 11.79
CA GLN A 116 -6.63 -18.17 13.22
C GLN A 116 -5.39 -17.58 13.91
N PRO A 117 -5.03 -16.33 13.62
CA PRO A 117 -3.99 -15.62 14.36
C PRO A 117 -4.30 -15.56 15.87
N PRO A 118 -3.30 -15.71 16.76
CA PRO A 118 -1.90 -15.96 16.47
C PRO A 118 -1.53 -17.45 16.32
N SER A 119 -2.50 -18.38 16.39
CA SER A 119 -2.24 -19.82 16.42
C SER A 119 -1.74 -20.37 15.08
N PHE A 120 -2.33 -19.94 13.97
CA PHE A 120 -1.85 -20.27 12.62
C PHE A 120 -2.29 -19.21 11.60
N CYS A 121 -1.41 -18.95 10.63
CA CYS A 121 -1.62 -18.00 9.54
C CYS A 121 -1.38 -18.71 8.21
N ASN A 122 -2.27 -18.52 7.24
CA ASN A 122 -2.09 -19.00 5.88
C ASN A 122 -3.01 -18.26 4.91
N VAL A 123 -2.57 -18.16 3.65
CA VAL A 123 -3.37 -17.58 2.57
C VAL A 123 -3.48 -18.58 1.40
N HIS A 124 -4.72 -18.92 1.06
CA HIS A 124 -5.12 -19.81 -0.01
C HIS A 124 -6.12 -19.13 -0.93
N TYR A 125 -5.67 -18.77 -2.14
CA TYR A 125 -6.45 -17.99 -3.10
C TYR A 125 -7.90 -18.49 -3.30
N ASN A 126 -8.10 -19.78 -3.60
CA ASN A 126 -9.43 -20.33 -3.88
C ASN A 126 -10.38 -20.34 -2.68
N ARG A 127 -9.84 -20.30 -1.46
CA ARG A 127 -10.62 -20.28 -0.21
C ARG A 127 -10.92 -18.84 0.23
N ASP A 128 -9.94 -17.95 0.06
CA ASP A 128 -9.90 -16.65 0.73
C ASP A 128 -10.27 -15.48 -0.18
N CYS A 129 -10.19 -15.65 -1.50
CA CYS A 129 -10.61 -14.65 -2.46
C CYS A 129 -12.12 -14.75 -2.69
N THR A 130 -12.84 -13.63 -2.54
CA THR A 130 -14.31 -13.63 -2.68
C THR A 130 -14.75 -13.65 -4.15
N SER A 131 -16.03 -13.93 -4.40
CA SER A 131 -16.59 -13.89 -5.76
C SER A 131 -16.55 -12.50 -6.41
N GLY A 132 -16.51 -11.42 -5.60
CA GLY A 132 -16.32 -10.05 -6.07
C GLY A 132 -14.86 -9.71 -6.40
N GLY A 133 -13.95 -10.66 -6.17
CA GLY A 133 -12.51 -10.47 -6.23
C GLY A 133 -11.90 -10.27 -4.84
N CYS A 134 -10.57 -10.14 -4.86
CA CYS A 134 -9.71 -9.77 -3.76
C CYS A 134 -8.47 -9.07 -4.33
N ILE A 135 -7.61 -8.56 -3.46
CA ILE A 135 -6.37 -7.88 -3.87
C ILE A 135 -5.48 -8.69 -4.80
N VAL A 136 -5.38 -10.01 -4.58
CA VAL A 136 -4.59 -10.91 -5.43
C VAL A 136 -5.19 -11.02 -6.84
N SER A 137 -6.51 -11.18 -6.98
CA SER A 137 -7.14 -11.25 -8.30
C SER A 137 -7.16 -9.89 -9.01
N ALA A 138 -7.30 -8.80 -8.26
CA ALA A 138 -7.29 -7.45 -8.80
C ALA A 138 -5.91 -7.10 -9.36
N LEU A 139 -4.83 -7.33 -8.59
CA LEU A 139 -3.46 -7.21 -9.11
C LEU A 139 -3.24 -8.06 -10.36
N ALA A 140 -3.78 -9.28 -10.38
CA ALA A 140 -3.65 -10.14 -11.53
C ALA A 140 -4.32 -9.58 -12.79
N ASN A 141 -5.56 -9.10 -12.64
CA ASN A 141 -6.35 -8.53 -13.72
C ASN A 141 -5.74 -7.21 -14.25
N GLU A 142 -5.44 -6.28 -13.34
CA GLU A 142 -4.86 -4.98 -13.71
C GLU A 142 -3.49 -5.15 -14.36
N THR A 143 -2.69 -6.14 -13.93
CA THR A 143 -1.43 -6.47 -14.60
C THR A 143 -1.65 -6.92 -16.05
N GLN A 144 -2.69 -7.68 -16.34
CA GLN A 144 -3.00 -8.09 -17.72
C GLN A 144 -3.48 -6.91 -18.59
N ILE A 145 -4.33 -6.04 -18.03
CA ILE A 145 -4.75 -4.80 -18.68
C ILE A 145 -3.53 -3.95 -19.02
N LEU A 146 -2.66 -3.71 -18.03
CA LEU A 146 -1.47 -2.89 -18.19
C LEU A 146 -0.51 -3.49 -19.23
N LYS A 147 -0.31 -4.81 -19.28
CA LYS A 147 0.46 -5.46 -20.35
C LYS A 147 -0.07 -5.15 -21.75
N SER A 148 -1.39 -5.10 -21.91
CA SER A 148 -2.00 -4.71 -23.18
C SER A 148 -1.74 -3.24 -23.50
N CYS A 149 -1.88 -2.35 -22.52
CA CYS A 149 -1.58 -0.93 -22.66
C CYS A 149 -0.12 -0.67 -23.04
N ILE A 150 0.83 -1.36 -22.40
CA ILE A 150 2.26 -1.23 -22.70
C ILE A 150 2.58 -1.66 -24.13
N ARG A 151 1.95 -2.72 -24.64
CA ARG A 151 2.07 -3.11 -26.05
C ARG A 151 1.55 -2.01 -26.98
N SER A 152 0.40 -1.42 -26.66
CA SER A 152 -0.14 -0.30 -27.44
C SER A 152 0.78 0.93 -27.43
N VAL A 153 1.45 1.24 -26.32
CA VAL A 153 2.48 2.30 -26.25
C VAL A 153 3.65 1.97 -27.16
N LYS A 154 4.19 0.74 -27.07
CA LYS A 154 5.32 0.29 -27.89
C LYS A 154 5.00 0.28 -29.40
N ASP A 155 3.75 0.02 -29.75
CA ASP A 155 3.24 0.07 -31.12
C ASP A 155 2.95 1.51 -31.61
N GLY A 156 3.09 2.53 -30.75
CA GLY A 156 2.74 3.92 -31.06
C GLY A 156 1.23 4.19 -31.17
N LYS A 157 0.39 3.29 -30.65
CA LYS A 157 -1.08 3.38 -30.67
C LYS A 157 -1.67 4.09 -29.45
N LEU A 158 -0.90 4.18 -28.36
CA LEU A 158 -1.26 4.89 -27.15
C LEU A 158 -0.18 5.93 -26.85
N VAL A 159 -0.59 7.19 -26.68
CA VAL A 159 0.30 8.29 -26.31
C VAL A 159 -0.38 9.25 -25.31
N GLY A 160 0.42 9.90 -24.48
CA GLY A 160 0.03 11.06 -23.69
C GLY A 160 -1.12 10.86 -22.70
N GLY A 161 -1.26 9.68 -22.10
CA GLY A 161 -2.27 9.43 -21.06
C GLY A 161 -3.71 9.38 -21.57
N ALA A 162 -3.92 9.21 -22.87
CA ALA A 162 -5.24 9.33 -23.49
C ALA A 162 -6.25 8.23 -23.08
N ASN A 163 -5.82 7.16 -22.40
CA ASN A 163 -6.68 6.04 -22.05
C ASN A 163 -6.78 5.84 -20.53
N ALA A 164 -7.93 6.24 -19.97
CA ALA A 164 -8.22 6.12 -18.55
C ALA A 164 -8.14 4.67 -18.03
N THR A 165 -8.45 3.65 -18.85
CA THR A 165 -8.29 2.24 -18.43
C THR A 165 -6.83 1.89 -18.19
N CYS A 166 -5.93 2.37 -19.05
CA CYS A 166 -4.49 2.16 -18.90
C CYS A 166 -3.92 2.91 -17.69
N ALA A 167 -4.34 4.16 -17.50
CA ALA A 167 -3.95 4.96 -16.34
C ALA A 167 -4.44 4.33 -15.03
N ASN A 168 -5.71 3.89 -14.99
CA ASN A 168 -6.29 3.23 -13.82
C ASN A 168 -5.56 1.92 -13.50
N ALA A 169 -5.20 1.11 -14.49
CA ALA A 169 -4.45 -0.12 -14.24
C ALA A 169 -3.10 0.15 -13.58
N ALA A 170 -2.37 1.17 -14.03
CA ALA A 170 -1.11 1.57 -13.38
C ALA A 170 -1.33 2.09 -11.94
N LYS A 171 -2.40 2.87 -11.71
CA LYS A 171 -2.79 3.36 -10.38
C LYS A 171 -3.14 2.23 -9.42
N PHE A 172 -3.98 1.30 -9.87
CA PHE A 172 -4.38 0.13 -9.08
C PHE A 172 -3.20 -0.77 -8.74
N ILE A 173 -2.34 -1.11 -9.72
CA ILE A 173 -1.14 -1.92 -9.44
C ILE A 173 -0.25 -1.23 -8.41
N THR A 174 -0.02 0.07 -8.57
CA THR A 174 0.79 0.85 -7.62
C THR A 174 0.21 0.77 -6.21
N HIS A 175 -1.09 1.02 -6.07
CA HIS A 175 -1.78 1.01 -4.78
C HIS A 175 -1.85 -0.40 -4.16
N PHE A 176 -2.32 -1.41 -4.89
CA PHE A 176 -2.50 -2.75 -4.36
C PHE A 176 -1.19 -3.44 -3.96
N ILE A 177 -0.04 -3.11 -4.56
CA ILE A 177 1.25 -3.62 -4.06
C ILE A 177 1.61 -3.02 -2.69
N MET A 178 1.13 -1.81 -2.36
CA MET A 178 1.30 -1.20 -1.04
C MET A 178 0.34 -1.85 -0.03
N ASP A 179 -0.93 -2.00 -0.38
CA ASP A 179 -1.97 -2.60 0.47
C ASP A 179 -1.62 -4.05 0.83
N ILE A 180 -1.18 -4.86 -0.13
CA ILE A 180 -0.89 -6.28 0.09
C ILE A 180 0.31 -6.49 1.03
N ALA A 181 1.13 -5.46 1.23
CA ALA A 181 2.22 -5.48 2.19
C ALA A 181 1.76 -5.13 3.63
N GLN A 182 0.56 -4.57 3.80
CA GLN A 182 -0.02 -4.20 5.10
C GLN A 182 -0.64 -5.46 5.75
N PRO A 183 -0.14 -5.96 6.90
CA PRO A 183 -0.64 -7.21 7.52
C PRO A 183 -2.17 -7.25 7.76
N MET A 184 -2.78 -6.14 8.16
CA MET A 184 -4.21 -5.99 8.42
C MET A 184 -5.08 -6.04 7.15
N HIS A 185 -4.48 -5.90 5.96
CA HIS A 185 -5.16 -6.10 4.66
C HIS A 185 -5.16 -7.56 4.21
N VAL A 186 -4.48 -8.42 4.97
CA VAL A 186 -4.34 -9.84 4.70
C VAL A 186 -4.79 -10.66 5.90
N THR A 187 -5.90 -10.27 6.52
CA THR A 187 -6.54 -10.99 7.63
C THR A 187 -8.05 -10.78 7.66
N GLY A 188 -8.80 -11.85 7.90
CA GLY A 188 -10.25 -11.76 8.14
C GLY A 188 -10.63 -11.39 9.56
N ILE A 189 -9.69 -11.40 10.51
CA ILE A 189 -9.95 -11.19 11.93
C ILE A 189 -10.46 -9.77 12.17
N ALA A 190 -11.62 -9.65 12.83
CA ALA A 190 -12.19 -8.37 13.25
C ALA A 190 -12.26 -7.32 12.11
N ARG A 191 -12.58 -7.77 10.88
CA ARG A 191 -12.58 -6.97 9.65
C ARG A 191 -11.21 -6.28 9.42
N GLY A 192 -10.13 -7.05 9.47
CA GLY A 192 -8.77 -6.51 9.36
C GLY A 192 -8.34 -5.73 10.61
N GLY A 193 -8.84 -6.07 11.80
CA GLY A 193 -8.56 -5.32 13.02
C GLY A 193 -9.34 -4.00 13.19
N ASN A 194 -10.26 -3.67 12.27
CA ASN A 194 -11.12 -2.49 12.40
C ASN A 194 -12.06 -2.58 13.62
N ASP A 195 -12.44 -3.79 14.03
CA ASP A 195 -13.31 -4.03 15.20
C ASP A 195 -12.53 -4.22 16.51
N ILE A 196 -11.21 -3.99 16.52
CA ILE A 196 -10.39 -4.07 17.73
C ILE A 196 -10.10 -2.64 18.20
N PRO A 197 -10.84 -2.13 19.19
CA PRO A 197 -10.60 -0.79 19.73
C PRO A 197 -9.29 -0.74 20.49
N VAL A 198 -8.50 0.32 20.27
CA VAL A 198 -7.21 0.54 20.94
C VAL A 198 -7.05 2.01 21.28
N VAL A 199 -6.14 2.32 22.19
CA VAL A 199 -5.67 3.69 22.44
C VAL A 199 -4.25 3.80 21.89
N PHE A 200 -3.96 4.87 21.13
CA PHE A 200 -2.63 5.13 20.61
C PHE A 200 -2.27 6.61 20.75
N GLY A 201 -1.28 6.91 21.59
CA GLY A 201 -0.86 8.27 21.90
C GLY A 201 -1.97 9.10 22.53
N GLY A 202 -2.76 8.51 23.44
CA GLY A 202 -3.90 9.12 24.10
C GLY A 202 -5.17 9.24 23.25
N VAL A 203 -5.18 8.71 22.02
CA VAL A 203 -6.34 8.78 21.11
C VAL A 203 -6.97 7.40 20.93
N THR A 204 -8.26 7.28 21.22
CA THR A 204 -9.05 6.07 20.92
C THR A 204 -9.22 5.92 19.41
N THR A 205 -8.88 4.74 18.90
CA THR A 205 -8.93 4.37 17.49
C THR A 205 -9.09 2.84 17.39
N ASN A 206 -8.71 2.22 16.27
CA ASN A 206 -8.72 0.76 16.11
C ASN A 206 -7.35 0.23 15.64
N LEU A 207 -7.17 -1.09 15.74
CA LEU A 207 -5.90 -1.75 15.42
C LEU A 207 -5.49 -1.52 13.95
N HIS A 208 -6.46 -1.59 13.03
CA HIS A 208 -6.21 -1.35 11.60
C HIS A 208 -5.58 0.03 11.36
N ALA A 209 -6.22 1.08 11.88
CA ALA A 209 -5.82 2.46 11.70
C ALA A 209 -4.43 2.79 12.31
N ILE A 210 -4.00 2.08 13.36
CA ILE A 210 -2.64 2.28 13.87
C ILE A 210 -1.58 1.67 12.94
N TRP A 211 -1.88 0.53 12.31
CA TRP A 211 -1.02 -0.09 11.30
C TRP A 211 -0.97 0.71 10.01
N ASP A 212 -2.09 1.29 9.58
CA ASP A 212 -2.11 2.13 8.36
C ASP A 212 -1.30 3.41 8.48
N GLY A 213 -1.13 3.96 9.68
CA GLY A 213 -0.47 5.28 9.79
C GLY A 213 0.24 5.54 11.09
N ARG A 214 -0.43 5.37 12.23
CA ARG A 214 0.09 5.89 13.50
C ARG A 214 1.42 5.25 13.92
N ILE A 215 1.63 3.97 13.61
CA ILE A 215 2.90 3.28 13.80
C ILE A 215 3.99 3.92 12.92
N VAL A 216 3.72 4.15 11.63
CA VAL A 216 4.66 4.77 10.69
C VAL A 216 4.99 6.22 11.08
N TYR A 217 3.99 6.99 11.49
CA TYR A 217 4.19 8.35 11.99
C TYR A 217 5.06 8.37 13.24
N SER A 218 4.85 7.44 14.17
CA SER A 218 5.69 7.32 15.36
C SER A 218 7.13 6.91 15.03
N LEU A 219 7.30 5.97 14.08
CA LEU A 219 8.61 5.53 13.58
C LEU A 219 9.38 6.69 12.92
N ALA A 220 8.71 7.50 12.11
CA ALA A 220 9.31 8.63 11.41
C ALA A 220 9.58 9.86 12.31
N GLY A 221 9.75 9.66 13.62
CA GLY A 221 10.04 10.73 14.58
C GLY A 221 8.79 11.42 15.16
N ASN A 222 7.66 10.71 15.24
CA ASN A 222 6.38 11.23 15.73
C ASN A 222 5.82 12.41 14.93
N VAL A 223 5.93 12.34 13.60
CA VAL A 223 5.30 13.31 12.70
C VAL A 223 3.77 13.17 12.73
N THR A 224 3.04 14.18 12.23
CA THR A 224 1.57 14.13 12.13
C THR A 224 1.07 13.85 10.71
N GLY A 225 1.98 13.73 9.76
CA GLY A 225 1.71 13.45 8.35
C GLY A 225 2.94 13.72 7.48
N PHE A 226 2.86 13.31 6.23
CA PHE A 226 3.92 13.47 5.23
C PHE A 226 3.53 14.49 4.14
N PRO A 227 4.50 15.18 3.52
CA PRO A 227 4.26 16.04 2.38
C PRO A 227 3.66 15.27 1.19
N ASN A 228 2.89 15.96 0.35
CA ASN A 228 2.22 15.37 -0.81
C ASN A 228 2.93 15.63 -2.16
N THR A 229 3.98 16.45 -2.15
CA THR A 229 4.68 16.90 -3.37
C THR A 229 6.14 16.45 -3.43
N THR A 230 6.72 16.05 -2.30
CA THR A 230 8.13 15.69 -2.16
C THR A 230 8.29 14.46 -1.29
N ILE A 231 9.38 13.72 -1.50
CA ILE A 231 9.75 12.62 -0.62
C ILE A 231 10.26 13.18 0.72
N GLN A 232 9.77 12.64 1.83
CA GLN A 232 10.17 13.03 3.18
C GLN A 232 11.45 12.27 3.59
N PRO A 233 12.34 12.85 4.44
CA PRO A 233 13.63 12.24 4.77
C PRO A 233 13.60 10.78 5.24
N PHE A 234 12.63 10.36 6.05
CA PHE A 234 12.45 8.96 6.46
C PHE A 234 12.36 8.00 5.26
N PHE A 235 11.60 8.38 4.23
CA PHE A 235 11.48 7.58 3.00
C PHE A 235 12.71 7.72 2.10
N SER A 236 13.40 8.86 2.13
CA SER A 236 14.70 9.00 1.44
C SER A 236 15.75 8.07 2.05
N ASP A 237 15.85 8.03 3.37
CA ASP A 237 16.77 7.15 4.11
C ASP A 237 16.39 5.67 3.91
N MET A 238 15.10 5.37 3.78
CA MET A 238 14.61 4.05 3.38
C MET A 238 15.14 3.63 2.00
N VAL A 239 15.10 4.52 1.00
CA VAL A 239 15.67 4.25 -0.34
C VAL A 239 17.15 3.91 -0.23
N ASP A 240 17.92 4.66 0.56
CA ASP A 240 19.36 4.41 0.72
C ASP A 240 19.63 3.07 1.42
N ARG A 241 18.84 2.70 2.42
CA ARG A 241 18.94 1.39 3.08
C ARG A 241 18.54 0.22 2.19
N ILE A 242 17.56 0.40 1.30
CA ILE A 242 17.18 -0.61 0.31
C ILE A 242 18.37 -0.84 -0.64
N ARG A 243 19.00 0.23 -1.13
CA ARG A 243 20.18 0.12 -2.01
C ARG A 243 21.37 -0.55 -1.34
N ALA A 244 21.55 -0.30 -0.05
CA ALA A 244 22.63 -0.85 0.75
C ALA A 244 22.33 -2.26 1.32
N ASP A 245 21.12 -2.80 1.11
CA ASP A 245 20.68 -4.11 1.60
C ASP A 245 20.88 -4.30 3.12
N THR A 246 20.52 -3.28 3.92
CA THR A 246 20.80 -3.24 5.37
C THR A 246 19.65 -3.70 6.27
N TYR A 247 18.57 -4.22 5.68
CA TYR A 247 17.43 -4.75 6.44
C TYR A 247 17.71 -6.15 6.98
N PHE A 248 16.91 -6.57 7.97
CA PHE A 248 17.05 -7.89 8.59
C PHE A 248 16.60 -9.06 7.70
N VAL A 249 15.95 -8.78 6.56
CA VAL A 249 15.70 -9.74 5.48
C VAL A 249 16.36 -9.18 4.22
N PRO A 250 17.18 -9.95 3.49
CA PRO A 250 17.85 -9.44 2.29
C PRO A 250 16.87 -9.15 1.15
N THR A 251 17.13 -8.08 0.41
CA THR A 251 16.33 -7.59 -0.73
C THR A 251 16.07 -8.65 -1.80
N ARG A 252 17.04 -9.56 -2.04
CA ARG A 252 16.86 -10.70 -2.96
C ARG A 252 15.64 -11.55 -2.59
N ASP A 253 15.41 -11.77 -1.31
CA ASP A 253 14.32 -12.64 -0.86
C ASP A 253 12.96 -11.93 -1.01
N TRP A 254 12.94 -10.59 -0.96
CA TRP A 254 11.75 -9.78 -1.24
C TRP A 254 11.32 -9.86 -2.70
N LEU A 255 12.30 -10.01 -3.59
CA LEU A 255 12.12 -10.08 -5.04
C LEU A 255 11.98 -11.51 -5.59
N SER A 256 12.06 -12.52 -4.72
CA SER A 256 11.97 -13.95 -5.07
C SER A 256 10.75 -14.31 -5.92
N CYS A 257 9.64 -13.58 -5.79
CA CYS A 257 8.51 -13.64 -6.70
C CYS A 257 8.13 -12.24 -7.18
N THR A 258 8.61 -11.88 -8.37
CA THR A 258 8.29 -10.60 -9.03
C THR A 258 8.06 -10.73 -10.53
N ASP A 259 7.78 -11.94 -11.04
CA ASP A 259 7.50 -12.14 -12.47
C ASP A 259 6.05 -11.73 -12.84
N PRO A 260 5.85 -10.67 -13.65
CA PRO A 260 4.52 -10.28 -14.09
C PRO A 260 3.86 -11.30 -15.01
N SER A 261 4.59 -12.28 -15.57
CA SER A 261 4.04 -13.41 -16.34
C SER A 261 3.17 -14.34 -15.48
N THR A 262 3.41 -14.36 -14.17
CA THR A 262 2.64 -15.11 -13.16
C THR A 262 1.88 -14.16 -12.23
N PRO A 263 0.93 -13.37 -12.75
CA PRO A 263 0.37 -12.20 -12.08
C PRO A 263 -0.56 -12.57 -10.90
N LEU A 264 -0.87 -13.85 -10.71
CA LEU A 264 -1.60 -14.37 -9.55
C LEU A 264 -0.65 -14.93 -8.49
N ALA A 265 0.42 -15.62 -8.91
CA ALA A 265 1.31 -16.35 -8.01
C ALA A 265 2.11 -15.39 -7.11
N CYS A 266 2.72 -14.34 -7.69
CA CYS A 266 3.55 -13.43 -6.90
C CYS A 266 2.77 -12.56 -5.93
N PRO A 267 1.62 -11.97 -6.31
CA PRO A 267 0.77 -11.32 -5.32
C PRO A 267 0.30 -12.26 -4.20
N LEU A 268 0.02 -13.54 -4.50
CA LEU A 268 -0.32 -14.50 -3.45
C LEU A 268 0.84 -14.76 -2.48
N GLU A 269 2.08 -14.84 -2.96
CA GLU A 269 3.27 -14.93 -2.10
C GLU A 269 3.47 -13.67 -1.26
N TRP A 270 3.23 -12.48 -1.82
CA TRP A 270 3.30 -11.22 -1.06
C TRP A 270 2.22 -11.15 0.02
N ALA A 271 1.01 -11.64 -0.26
CA ALA A 271 -0.04 -11.77 0.75
C ALA A 271 0.40 -12.72 1.88
N ARG A 272 0.97 -13.88 1.56
CA ARG A 272 1.49 -14.82 2.58
C ARG A 272 2.56 -14.18 3.46
N ASP A 273 3.49 -13.47 2.84
CA ASP A 273 4.57 -12.72 3.50
C ASP A 273 4.03 -11.66 4.48
N ALA A 274 3.00 -10.89 4.09
CA ALA A 274 2.36 -9.94 4.99
C ALA A 274 1.49 -10.60 6.07
N ASN A 275 0.74 -11.65 5.71
CA ASN A 275 -0.14 -12.39 6.61
C ASN A 275 0.63 -13.07 7.75
N GLN A 276 1.86 -13.52 7.51
CA GLN A 276 2.67 -14.15 8.55
C GLN A 276 2.87 -13.22 9.77
N TRP A 277 3.01 -11.91 9.55
CA TRP A 277 3.13 -10.92 10.64
C TRP A 277 1.89 -10.81 11.52
N ASN A 278 0.72 -11.26 11.06
CA ASN A 278 -0.48 -11.35 11.89
C ASN A 278 -0.30 -12.35 13.04
N CYS A 279 0.35 -13.49 12.76
CA CYS A 279 0.65 -14.48 13.79
C CYS A 279 1.90 -14.13 14.58
N ASP A 280 2.95 -13.70 13.90
CA ASP A 280 4.23 -13.47 14.57
C ASP A 280 4.16 -12.26 15.50
N TYR A 281 3.34 -11.26 15.15
CA TYR A 281 3.29 -10.00 15.89
C TYR A 281 1.89 -9.42 16.10
N ALA A 282 1.17 -9.05 15.03
CA ALA A 282 0.05 -8.10 15.16
C ALA A 282 -1.06 -8.55 16.12
N PHE A 283 -1.37 -9.87 16.14
CA PHE A 283 -2.35 -10.47 17.06
C PHE A 283 -1.71 -11.33 18.17
N SER A 284 -0.38 -11.47 18.22
CA SER A 284 0.31 -12.18 19.32
C SER A 284 0.59 -11.29 20.52
N GLN A 285 0.61 -9.97 20.31
CA GLN A 285 0.84 -8.99 21.36
C GLN A 285 -0.44 -8.62 22.12
N ASN A 286 -0.28 -8.16 23.37
CA ASN A 286 -1.39 -7.68 24.17
C ASN A 286 -1.88 -6.31 23.67
N THR A 287 -3.02 -6.29 22.98
CA THR A 287 -3.65 -5.06 22.50
C THR A 287 -4.57 -4.39 23.52
N ASN A 288 -4.80 -5.01 24.69
CA ASN A 288 -5.59 -4.43 25.80
C ASN A 288 -4.79 -3.47 26.69
N ALA A 289 -3.55 -3.13 26.33
CA ALA A 289 -2.76 -2.16 27.06
C ALA A 289 -3.42 -0.77 27.03
N SER A 290 -3.14 0.06 28.04
CA SER A 290 -3.75 1.39 28.18
C SER A 290 -3.39 2.34 27.03
N ASP A 291 -2.23 2.16 26.39
CA ASP A 291 -1.80 2.90 25.19
C ASP A 291 -0.76 2.09 24.40
N LEU A 292 -1.05 1.78 23.13
CA LEU A 292 -0.17 1.00 22.24
C LEU A 292 1.07 1.78 21.77
N ARG A 293 1.08 3.11 21.89
CA ARG A 293 2.26 3.93 21.57
C ARG A 293 3.38 3.74 22.60
N THR A 294 3.05 3.57 23.88
CA THR A 294 4.01 3.57 24.99
C THR A 294 4.17 2.22 25.68
N SER A 295 3.28 1.26 25.41
CA SER A 295 3.34 -0.10 25.99
C SER A 295 4.41 -1.01 25.38
N GLY A 296 5.17 -0.55 24.38
CA GLY A 296 6.14 -1.33 23.61
C GLY A 296 5.57 -1.94 22.32
N TYR A 297 4.24 -1.94 22.14
CA TYR A 297 3.61 -2.44 20.91
C TYR A 297 4.08 -1.67 19.65
N ALA A 298 4.12 -0.34 19.71
CA ALA A 298 4.59 0.46 18.57
C ALA A 298 6.07 0.19 18.25
N GLU A 299 6.93 0.15 19.28
CA GLU A 299 8.38 -0.06 19.12
C GLU A 299 8.71 -1.42 18.48
N GLY A 300 8.03 -2.49 18.88
CA GLY A 300 8.19 -3.80 18.22
C GLY A 300 7.59 -3.85 16.81
N ALA A 301 6.57 -3.03 16.51
CA ALA A 301 5.95 -2.96 15.19
C ALA A 301 6.78 -2.16 14.18
N TRP A 302 7.61 -1.22 14.63
CA TRP A 302 8.44 -0.37 13.79
C TRP A 302 9.27 -1.11 12.74
N PRO A 303 10.14 -2.08 13.09
CA PRO A 303 10.94 -2.78 12.08
C PRO A 303 10.08 -3.58 11.09
N ILE A 304 8.90 -4.03 11.50
CA ILE A 304 7.97 -4.79 10.66
C ILE A 304 7.30 -3.87 9.64
N ALA A 305 6.70 -2.77 10.11
CA ALA A 305 6.04 -1.78 9.26
C ALA A 305 7.03 -1.21 8.23
N GLU A 306 8.24 -0.88 8.66
CA GLU A 306 9.29 -0.38 7.79
C GLU A 306 9.72 -1.38 6.73
N LEU A 307 9.94 -2.65 7.11
CA LEU A 307 10.28 -3.71 6.16
C LEU A 307 9.18 -3.91 5.13
N GLN A 308 7.92 -3.95 5.55
CA GLN A 308 6.80 -4.17 4.64
C GLN A 308 6.65 -3.00 3.64
N ILE A 309 6.84 -1.77 4.10
CA ILE A 309 6.89 -0.58 3.23
C ILE A 309 8.06 -0.68 2.24
N ALA A 310 9.27 -1.02 2.71
CA ALA A 310 10.45 -1.17 1.87
C ALA A 310 10.28 -2.27 0.79
N LYS A 311 9.65 -3.39 1.16
CA LYS A 311 9.25 -4.44 0.21
C LYS A 311 8.29 -3.91 -0.84
N ALA A 312 7.26 -3.15 -0.45
CA ALA A 312 6.31 -2.56 -1.40
C ALA A 312 7.02 -1.62 -2.39
N VAL A 313 7.89 -0.72 -1.90
CA VAL A 313 8.72 0.19 -2.73
C VAL A 313 9.45 -0.58 -3.82
N LEU A 314 10.18 -1.64 -3.43
CA LEU A 314 11.03 -2.38 -4.37
C LEU A 314 10.22 -3.27 -5.31
N ARG A 315 9.13 -3.88 -4.82
CA ARG A 315 8.21 -4.71 -5.63
C ARG A 315 7.50 -3.88 -6.69
N ILE A 316 6.99 -2.68 -6.37
CA ILE A 316 6.37 -1.76 -7.34
C ILE A 316 7.33 -1.47 -8.48
N ALA A 317 8.53 -0.98 -8.14
CA ALA A 317 9.51 -0.59 -9.16
C ALA A 317 9.92 -1.79 -10.03
N THR A 318 10.19 -2.94 -9.41
CA THR A 318 10.59 -4.16 -10.13
C THR A 318 9.48 -4.66 -11.05
N TRP A 319 8.22 -4.62 -10.61
CA TRP A 319 7.07 -5.04 -11.41
C TRP A 319 6.90 -4.16 -12.65
N PHE A 320 6.94 -2.84 -12.51
CA PHE A 320 6.91 -1.92 -13.65
C PHE A 320 8.12 -2.07 -14.58
N ASN A 321 9.32 -2.27 -14.02
CA ASN A 321 10.53 -2.48 -14.82
C ASN A 321 10.43 -3.73 -15.69
N LYS A 322 9.97 -4.86 -15.14
CA LYS A 322 9.77 -6.11 -15.89
C LYS A 322 8.63 -6.04 -16.89
N LEU A 323 7.56 -5.29 -16.58
CA LEU A 323 6.48 -5.03 -17.54
C LEU A 323 6.97 -4.18 -18.72
N ALA A 324 7.85 -3.22 -18.45
CA ALA A 324 8.43 -2.35 -19.45
C ALA A 324 9.47 -3.05 -20.32
N ASP A 325 10.28 -3.93 -19.73
CA ASP A 325 11.30 -4.72 -20.41
C ASP A 325 11.30 -6.16 -19.91
N CYS A 326 10.90 -7.09 -20.77
CA CYS A 326 10.84 -8.51 -20.44
C CYS A 326 12.22 -9.14 -20.16
N ASN A 327 13.32 -8.46 -20.55
CA ASN A 327 14.69 -8.90 -20.26
C ASN A 327 15.26 -8.30 -18.96
N PHE A 328 14.49 -7.48 -18.25
CA PHE A 328 14.94 -6.80 -17.03
C PHE A 328 15.34 -7.79 -15.93
N LYS A 329 16.59 -7.70 -15.47
CA LYS A 329 17.11 -8.54 -14.38
C LYS A 329 16.95 -7.85 -13.04
N ASP A 330 16.64 -8.61 -11.98
CA ASP A 330 16.41 -8.02 -10.64
C ASP A 330 17.66 -7.31 -10.08
N ARG A 331 18.85 -7.75 -10.50
CA ARG A 331 20.14 -7.12 -10.16
C ARG A 331 20.40 -5.80 -10.89
N GLU A 332 19.57 -5.44 -11.86
CA GLU A 332 19.62 -4.14 -12.58
C GLU A 332 18.75 -3.09 -11.92
N VAL A 333 17.91 -3.47 -10.94
CA VAL A 333 17.52 -2.51 -9.90
C VAL A 333 18.83 -2.09 -9.25
N ILE A 334 19.15 -0.80 -9.27
CA ILE A 334 20.42 -0.25 -8.80
C ILE A 334 20.54 -0.49 -7.28
N LEU A 335 20.84 -1.73 -6.92
CA LEU A 335 21.31 -2.18 -5.63
C LEU A 335 22.83 -2.06 -5.76
N ASP A 336 23.42 -1.16 -4.99
CA ASP A 336 24.83 -0.82 -5.15
C ASP A 336 25.66 -2.12 -5.02
N PRO A 337 26.45 -2.54 -6.02
CA PRO A 337 27.01 -3.88 -6.04
C PRO A 337 28.01 -4.18 -4.92
N TRP A 338 28.43 -3.23 -4.07
CA TRP A 338 29.49 -3.52 -3.11
C TRP A 338 29.54 -2.64 -1.82
N PRO A 339 29.94 -3.23 -0.67
CA PRO A 339 30.01 -4.66 -0.37
C PRO A 339 28.80 -5.12 0.44
N MET A 340 28.35 -6.33 0.10
CA MET A 340 27.81 -7.29 1.05
C MET A 340 28.71 -7.42 2.29
N LYS A 341 28.55 -6.54 3.27
CA LYS A 341 29.20 -6.63 4.60
C LYS A 341 28.22 -7.01 5.71
N ALA A 342 26.92 -6.96 5.46
CA ALA A 342 25.92 -7.04 6.53
C ALA A 342 25.58 -8.47 7.01
N TRP A 343 26.08 -9.54 6.38
CA TRP A 343 25.66 -10.91 6.69
C TRP A 343 26.77 -11.95 6.86
N LEU A 344 28.02 -11.54 7.10
CA LEU A 344 29.09 -12.47 7.51
C LEU A 344 29.16 -12.71 9.03
N GLY A 345 28.33 -12.05 9.84
CA GLY A 345 28.34 -12.19 11.30
C GLY A 345 27.15 -12.93 11.93
N GLY A 346 25.96 -12.88 11.30
CA GLY A 346 24.72 -13.28 11.98
C GLY A 346 24.50 -12.54 13.32
N PRO A 347 23.41 -12.80 14.03
CA PRO A 347 23.14 -12.20 15.35
C PRO A 347 24.09 -12.69 16.47
N ASN A 348 25.10 -13.51 16.17
CA ASN A 348 26.02 -14.13 17.13
C ASN A 348 27.49 -13.70 16.97
N ALA A 349 27.80 -12.67 16.19
CA ALA A 349 29.16 -12.12 16.14
C ALA A 349 29.44 -11.26 17.38
N GLY A 350 29.56 -11.92 18.53
CA GLY A 350 30.09 -11.33 19.75
C GLY A 350 31.57 -11.01 19.62
N ASN A 351 31.94 -9.84 20.14
CA ASN A 351 33.06 -9.63 21.06
C ASN A 351 32.79 -8.39 21.89
#